data_AF-A0A8T4E9M1-F1
#
_entry.id   AF-A0A8T4E9M1-F1
#
_cell.length_a   1.000
_cell.length_b   1.000
_cell.length_c   1.000
_cell.angle_alpha   90.00
_cell.angle_beta   90.00
_cell.angle_gamma   90.00
#
_symmetry.space_group_name_H-M   'P 1'
#
loop_
_entity.id
_entity.type
_entity.pdbx_description
1 polymer ?
#
loop_
_entity_poly.entity_id
_entity_poly.type
_entity_poly.pdbx_seq_one_letter_code
_entity_poly.pdbx_strand_id
1 'polypeptide(L)'
;MISGPTWKLIKEDSNVDEFIDIRRKVGNQVIRAYLLKDMIASNRIERIPGKLRGPKGEFKDFAKFLILRIKNGDSEFRVLAESGVYENLRIVATDSEEFAQHAPDELIQIFTDALEKPDSNDTMLILSEDSMVK
;
A
#
# COMPACT_ATOMS: atom_id res chain seq x y z
N MET A 1 4.95 -9.59 -17.84
CA MET A 1 6.05 -8.62 -17.70
C MET A 1 5.37 -7.28 -17.55
N ILE A 2 5.42 -6.67 -16.37
CA ILE A 2 4.67 -5.44 -16.09
C ILE A 2 5.27 -4.31 -16.93
N SER A 3 4.50 -3.78 -17.86
CA SER A 3 4.90 -2.67 -18.74
C SER A 3 4.55 -1.34 -18.07
N GLY A 4 5.54 -0.65 -17.48
CA GLY A 4 5.33 0.71 -16.96
C GLY A 4 6.29 1.13 -15.84
N PRO A 5 6.13 2.37 -15.32
CA PRO A 5 6.83 2.81 -14.12
C PRO A 5 6.46 1.93 -12.91
N THR A 6 7.47 1.32 -12.25
CA THR A 6 7.26 0.44 -11.10
C THR A 6 8.00 0.91 -9.85
N TRP A 7 7.36 0.76 -8.70
CA TRP A 7 8.00 0.86 -7.40
C TRP A 7 8.60 -0.48 -7.01
N LYS A 8 9.72 -0.45 -6.29
CA LYS A 8 10.40 -1.68 -5.86
C LYS A 8 10.64 -1.66 -4.37
N LEU A 9 10.14 -2.67 -3.66
CA LEU A 9 10.51 -2.96 -2.29
C LEU A 9 11.60 -4.03 -2.30
N ILE A 10 12.79 -3.67 -1.85
CA ILE A 10 13.94 -4.57 -1.75
C ILE A 10 14.00 -5.06 -0.30
N LYS A 11 13.75 -6.35 -0.09
CA LYS A 11 13.81 -7.03 1.22
C LYS A 11 15.25 -7.42 1.56
N GLU A 12 15.49 -7.83 2.81
CA GLU A 12 16.84 -8.22 3.29
C GLU A 12 17.39 -9.47 2.59
N ASP A 13 16.52 -10.42 2.26
CA ASP A 13 16.85 -11.62 1.48
C ASP A 13 17.14 -11.34 -0.01
N SER A 14 17.21 -10.05 -0.38
CA SER A 14 17.37 -9.55 -1.75
C SER A 14 16.19 -9.87 -2.67
N ASN A 15 15.07 -10.39 -2.16
CA ASN A 15 13.85 -10.47 -2.93
C ASN A 15 13.30 -9.07 -3.21
N VAL A 16 12.77 -8.91 -4.42
CA VAL A 16 12.24 -7.64 -4.90
C VAL A 16 10.76 -7.81 -5.19
N ASP A 17 9.93 -7.11 -4.43
CA ASP A 17 8.52 -6.96 -4.77
C ASP A 17 8.36 -5.73 -5.69
N GLU A 18 7.64 -5.91 -6.79
CA GLU A 18 7.35 -4.84 -7.75
C GLU A 18 5.89 -4.40 -7.64
N PHE A 19 5.67 -3.09 -7.72
CA PHE A 19 4.34 -2.50 -7.72
C PHE A 19 4.19 -1.54 -8.91
N ILE A 20 3.10 -1.67 -9.67
CA ILE A 20 2.69 -0.79 -10.76
C ILE A 20 2.34 0.59 -10.19
N ASP A 21 3.00 1.65 -10.67
CA ASP A 21 2.64 3.01 -10.27
C ASP A 21 1.25 3.39 -10.83
N ILE A 22 0.33 3.70 -9.94
CA ILE A 22 -1.04 4.12 -10.27
C ILE A 22 -1.33 5.57 -9.88
N ARG A 23 -0.33 6.35 -9.44
CA ARG A 23 -0.52 7.75 -8.99
C ARG A 23 -1.15 8.64 -10.05
N ARG A 24 -0.83 8.42 -11.33
CA ARG A 24 -1.44 9.17 -12.44
C ARG A 24 -2.93 8.88 -12.60
N LYS A 25 -3.39 7.72 -12.14
CA LYS A 25 -4.77 7.26 -12.22
C LYS A 25 -5.61 7.76 -11.03
N VAL A 26 -5.11 7.55 -9.81
CA VAL A 26 -5.79 7.98 -8.57
C VAL A 26 -5.62 9.47 -8.26
N GLY A 27 -4.62 10.12 -8.86
CA GLY A 27 -4.36 11.55 -8.70
C GLY A 27 -3.86 11.93 -7.31
N ASN A 28 -4.45 13.00 -6.75
CA ASN A 28 -4.18 13.51 -5.41
C ASN A 28 -5.28 13.12 -4.42
N GLN A 29 -6.11 12.12 -4.75
CA GLN A 29 -7.11 11.64 -3.80
C GLN A 29 -6.42 11.01 -2.59
N VAL A 30 -6.93 11.33 -1.40
CA VAL A 30 -6.33 10.93 -0.12
C VAL A 30 -7.37 10.26 0.76
N ILE A 31 -6.93 9.27 1.53
CA ILE A 31 -7.75 8.43 2.40
C ILE A 31 -7.40 8.76 3.85
N ARG A 32 -8.41 8.88 4.71
CA ARG A 32 -8.20 9.39 6.07
C ARG A 32 -7.33 8.43 6.89
N ALA A 33 -6.23 8.91 7.47
CA ALA A 33 -5.32 8.04 8.22
C ALA A 33 -5.92 7.50 9.53
N TYR A 34 -7.03 8.08 10.05
CA TYR A 34 -7.71 7.53 11.23
C TYR A 34 -8.22 6.11 10.99
N LEU A 35 -8.45 5.71 9.73
CA LEU A 35 -8.88 4.36 9.38
C LEU A 35 -7.81 3.30 9.71
N LEU A 36 -6.55 3.70 9.94
CA LEU A 36 -5.53 2.80 10.44
C LEU A 36 -5.73 2.41 11.91
N LYS A 37 -6.54 3.15 12.68
CA LYS A 37 -6.71 2.89 14.11
C LYS A 37 -7.25 1.50 14.38
N ASP A 38 -8.23 1.06 13.60
CA ASP A 38 -8.87 -0.25 13.81
C ASP A 38 -7.91 -1.39 13.46
N MET A 39 -7.11 -1.22 12.40
CA MET A 39 -6.03 -2.14 12.04
C MET A 39 -5.00 -2.29 13.16
N ILE A 40 -4.62 -1.17 13.77
CA ILE A 40 -3.62 -1.14 14.83
C ILE A 40 -4.16 -1.74 16.13
N ALA A 41 -5.38 -1.36 16.51
CA ALA A 41 -6.06 -1.90 17.69
C ALA A 41 -6.26 -3.43 17.60
N SER A 42 -6.46 -3.94 16.38
CA SER A 42 -6.68 -5.36 16.11
C SER A 42 -5.39 -6.16 15.90
N ASN A 43 -4.21 -5.53 16.09
CA ASN A 43 -2.90 -6.12 15.86
C ASN A 43 -2.74 -6.73 14.45
N ARG A 44 -3.39 -6.15 13.45
CA ARG A 44 -3.28 -6.53 12.03
C ARG A 44 -2.08 -5.83 11.39
N ILE A 45 -0.92 -5.93 12.03
CA ILE A 45 0.31 -5.29 11.61
C ILE A 45 1.42 -6.33 11.45
N GLU A 46 2.09 -6.25 10.31
CA GLU A 46 3.35 -6.93 10.04
C GLU A 46 4.45 -5.88 9.85
N ARG A 47 5.59 -6.04 10.51
CA ARG A 47 6.74 -5.14 10.33
C ARG A 47 7.84 -5.88 9.60
N ILE A 48 8.39 -5.24 8.56
CA ILE A 48 9.42 -5.83 7.72
C ILE A 48 10.59 -4.85 7.51
N PRO A 49 11.83 -5.34 7.45
CA PRO A 49 12.95 -4.55 6.98
C PRO A 49 12.89 -4.43 5.44
N GLY A 50 13.24 -3.26 4.91
CA GLY A 50 13.25 -3.08 3.46
C GLY A 50 13.67 -1.70 3.00
N LYS A 51 14.02 -1.62 1.71
CA LYS A 51 14.35 -0.36 1.03
C LYS A 51 13.38 -0.13 -0.12
N LEU A 52 12.75 1.03 -0.14
CA LEU A 52 11.83 1.41 -1.20
C LEU A 52 12.55 2.22 -2.28
N ARG A 53 12.31 1.87 -3.54
CA ARG A 53 12.70 2.67 -4.71
C ARG A 53 11.48 3.10 -5.50
N GLY A 54 11.48 4.37 -5.89
CA GLY A 54 10.46 4.94 -6.77
C GLY A 54 10.65 4.52 -8.23
N PRO A 55 9.74 4.97 -9.13
CA PRO A 55 9.73 4.52 -10.52
C PRO A 55 10.89 5.02 -11.39
N LYS A 56 11.65 6.01 -10.92
CA LYS A 56 12.89 6.45 -11.58
C LYS A 56 14.12 5.80 -10.92
N GLY A 57 13.92 4.82 -10.05
CA GLY A 57 14.97 4.14 -9.29
C GLY A 57 15.49 4.95 -8.10
N GLU A 58 14.88 6.10 -7.78
CA GLU A 58 15.29 6.95 -6.68
C GLU A 58 14.96 6.31 -5.33
N PHE A 59 15.83 6.47 -4.34
CA PHE A 59 15.56 6.00 -2.98
C PHE A 59 14.40 6.76 -2.35
N LYS A 60 13.56 6.02 -1.63
CA LYS A 60 12.44 6.53 -0.85
C LYS A 60 12.57 6.01 0.57
N ASP A 61 12.19 6.87 1.51
CA ASP A 61 12.14 6.56 2.93
C ASP A 61 10.93 5.67 3.20
N PHE A 62 11.15 4.36 3.37
CA PHE A 62 10.07 3.38 3.51
C PHE A 62 9.25 3.61 4.78
N ALA A 63 9.81 4.23 5.83
CA ALA A 63 9.09 4.60 7.05
C ALA A 63 7.90 5.54 6.79
N LYS A 64 7.94 6.28 5.68
CA LYS A 64 6.86 7.18 5.22
C LYS A 64 5.79 6.47 4.39
N PHE A 65 5.94 5.18 4.11
CA PHE A 65 4.99 4.39 3.34
C PHE A 65 4.44 3.26 4.19
N LEU A 66 3.34 2.70 3.72
CA LEU A 66 2.75 1.47 4.22
C LEU A 66 2.29 0.63 3.03
N ILE A 67 2.20 -0.68 3.24
CA ILE A 67 1.63 -1.59 2.28
C ILE A 67 0.37 -2.17 2.91
N LEU A 68 -0.76 -2.02 2.24
CA LEU A 68 -2.01 -2.67 2.61
C LEU A 68 -2.12 -3.97 1.82
N ARG A 69 -2.05 -5.11 2.51
CA ARG A 69 -2.35 -6.42 1.93
C ARG A 69 -3.83 -6.70 2.14
N ILE A 70 -4.52 -7.01 1.05
CA ILE A 70 -5.95 -7.29 1.02
C ILE A 70 -6.13 -8.69 0.47
N LYS A 71 -6.91 -9.51 1.19
CA LYS A 71 -7.23 -10.86 0.75
C LYS A 71 -8.73 -11.09 0.77
N ASN A 72 -9.32 -11.22 -0.42
CA ASN A 72 -10.73 -11.46 -0.61
C ASN A 72 -10.95 -12.82 -1.26
N GLY A 73 -11.25 -13.84 -0.44
CA GLY A 73 -11.34 -15.23 -0.87
C GLY A 73 -9.99 -15.75 -1.35
N ASP A 74 -9.93 -16.17 -2.62
CA ASP A 74 -8.72 -16.70 -3.27
C ASP A 74 -7.84 -15.61 -3.89
N SER A 75 -8.33 -14.36 -3.95
CA SER A 75 -7.58 -13.24 -4.50
C SER A 75 -6.84 -12.50 -3.39
N GLU A 76 -5.53 -12.29 -3.59
CA GLU A 76 -4.67 -11.48 -2.72
C GLU A 76 -3.94 -10.44 -3.55
N PHE A 77 -3.93 -9.20 -3.07
CA PHE A 77 -3.16 -8.13 -3.68
C PHE A 77 -2.68 -7.14 -2.63
N ARG A 78 -1.71 -6.33 -3.00
CA ARG A 78 -1.07 -5.35 -2.13
C ARG A 78 -1.12 -3.97 -2.77
N VAL A 79 -1.33 -2.98 -1.93
CA VAL A 79 -1.36 -1.57 -2.30
C VAL A 79 -0.33 -0.81 -1.49
N LEU A 80 0.61 -0.17 -2.17
CA LEU A 80 1.55 0.76 -1.58
C LEU A 80 0.87 2.12 -1.42
N ALA A 81 0.93 2.67 -0.21
CA ALA A 81 0.43 4.01 0.08
C ALA A 81 1.49 4.84 0.82
N GLU A 82 1.53 6.14 0.53
CA GLU A 82 2.33 7.12 1.24
C GLU A 82 1.52 7.65 2.44
N SER A 83 2.12 7.62 3.62
CA SER A 83 1.53 8.09 4.88
C SER A 83 2.00 9.51 5.21
N GLY A 84 1.23 10.22 6.03
CA GLY A 84 1.58 11.58 6.49
C GLY A 84 1.32 12.68 5.47
N VAL A 85 0.59 12.41 4.39
CA VAL A 85 0.19 13.40 3.39
C VAL A 85 -1.00 14.20 3.94
N TYR A 86 -0.74 15.32 4.61
CA TYR A 86 -1.76 16.11 5.31
C TYR A 86 -2.57 15.29 6.34
N GLU A 87 -1.90 14.42 7.09
CA GLU A 87 -2.55 13.45 8.00
C GLU A 87 -3.45 12.42 7.27
N ASN A 88 -3.26 12.25 5.97
CA ASN A 88 -3.95 11.26 5.16
C ASN A 88 -2.97 10.28 4.51
N LEU A 89 -3.54 9.25 3.90
CA LEU A 89 -2.89 8.25 3.08
C LEU A 89 -3.09 8.59 1.61
N ARG A 90 -2.04 8.43 0.81
CA ARG A 90 -2.12 8.56 -0.64
C ARG A 90 -1.83 7.22 -1.28
N ILE A 91 -2.74 6.72 -2.11
CA ILE A 91 -2.49 5.51 -2.90
C ILE A 91 -1.38 5.79 -3.94
N VAL A 92 -0.39 4.90 -4.02
CA VAL A 92 0.80 5.08 -4.85
C VAL A 92 0.91 3.99 -5.93
N ALA A 93 0.88 2.73 -5.52
CA ALA A 93 1.16 1.62 -6.41
C ALA A 93 0.43 0.35 -5.98
N THR A 94 0.33 -0.64 -6.87
CA THR A 94 -0.23 -1.97 -6.56
C THR A 94 0.56 -3.07 -7.26
N ASP A 95 0.63 -4.26 -6.67
CA ASP A 95 1.22 -5.42 -7.34
C ASP A 95 0.24 -6.22 -8.21
N SER A 96 -1.05 -5.83 -8.24
CA SER A 96 -2.07 -6.48 -9.06
C SER A 96 -2.34 -5.71 -10.36
N GLU A 97 -2.13 -6.37 -11.49
CA GLU A 97 -2.48 -5.85 -12.81
C GLU A 97 -3.98 -5.63 -12.94
N GLU A 98 -4.80 -6.55 -12.41
CA GLU A 98 -6.27 -6.43 -12.37
C GLU A 98 -6.68 -5.19 -11.57
N PHE A 99 -6.15 -5.04 -10.35
CA PHE A 99 -6.43 -3.87 -9.52
C PHE A 99 -6.08 -2.59 -10.28
N ALA A 100 -4.90 -2.53 -10.91
CA ALA A 100 -4.45 -1.38 -11.68
C ALA A 100 -5.38 -1.00 -12.87
N GLN A 101 -6.26 -1.88 -13.35
CA GLN A 101 -7.24 -1.59 -14.40
C GLN A 101 -8.54 -0.93 -13.91
N HIS A 102 -8.89 -1.03 -12.63
CA HIS A 102 -10.12 -0.44 -12.06
C HIS A 102 -10.21 1.08 -12.18
N ALA A 103 -11.43 1.62 -12.23
CA ALA A 103 -11.63 3.07 -12.25
C ALA A 103 -11.06 3.74 -10.98
N PRO A 104 -10.65 5.02 -11.03
CA PRO A 104 -10.09 5.71 -9.87
C PRO A 104 -10.97 5.63 -8.61
N ASP A 105 -12.28 5.82 -8.77
CA ASP A 105 -13.22 5.80 -7.64
C ASP A 105 -13.38 4.38 -7.06
N GLU A 106 -13.31 3.35 -7.91
CA GLU A 106 -13.33 1.95 -7.47
C GLU A 106 -12.07 1.58 -6.68
N LEU A 107 -10.89 2.02 -7.13
CA LEU A 107 -9.62 1.80 -6.42
C LEU A 107 -9.67 2.37 -5.00
N ILE A 108 -10.23 3.58 -4.88
CA ILE A 108 -10.33 4.30 -3.61
C ILE A 108 -11.37 3.66 -2.71
N GLN A 109 -12.50 3.24 -3.28
CA GLN A 109 -13.53 2.52 -2.54
C GLN A 109 -12.99 1.21 -1.99
N ILE A 110 -12.31 0.40 -2.81
CA ILE A 110 -11.72 -0.88 -2.38
C ILE A 110 -10.70 -0.67 -1.26
N PHE A 111 -9.81 0.31 -1.40
CA PHE A 111 -8.82 0.59 -0.37
C PHE A 111 -9.48 1.11 0.92
N THR A 112 -10.52 1.94 0.80
CA THR A 112 -11.26 2.48 1.96
C THR A 112 -12.02 1.38 2.66
N ASP A 113 -12.75 0.53 1.94
CA ASP A 113 -13.47 -0.62 2.50
C ASP A 113 -12.53 -1.59 3.20
N ALA A 114 -11.34 -1.84 2.64
CA ALA A 114 -10.34 -2.70 3.26
C ALA A 114 -9.84 -2.16 4.61
N LEU A 115 -9.81 -0.84 4.79
CA LEU A 115 -9.44 -0.21 6.05
C LEU A 115 -10.62 -0.08 7.02
N GLU A 116 -11.84 0.17 6.53
CA GLU A 116 -13.06 0.28 7.34
C GLU A 116 -13.55 -1.08 7.86
N LYS A 117 -13.33 -2.15 7.09
CA LYS A 117 -13.80 -3.51 7.40
C LYS A 117 -12.64 -4.50 7.27
N PRO A 118 -11.60 -4.38 8.10
CA PRO A 118 -10.39 -5.16 7.93
C PRO A 118 -10.59 -6.67 8.15
N ASP A 119 -11.57 -7.04 8.99
CA ASP A 119 -11.90 -8.46 9.21
C ASP A 119 -12.53 -9.12 7.98
N SER A 120 -13.42 -8.41 7.28
CA SER A 120 -14.11 -8.94 6.09
C SER A 120 -13.20 -9.07 4.87
N ASN A 121 -12.09 -8.32 4.85
CA ASN A 121 -11.14 -8.26 3.74
C ASN A 121 -9.79 -8.92 4.05
N ASP A 122 -9.71 -9.63 5.20
CA ASP A 122 -8.49 -10.18 5.79
C ASP A 122 -7.28 -9.23 5.61
N THR A 123 -7.53 -7.97 5.93
CA THR A 123 -6.59 -6.89 5.66
C THR A 123 -5.43 -7.00 6.65
N MET A 124 -4.20 -6.82 6.14
CA MET A 124 -2.98 -6.72 6.94
C MET A 124 -2.21 -5.46 6.57
N LEU A 125 -1.75 -4.73 7.59
CA LEU A 125 -0.92 -3.54 7.41
C LEU A 125 0.55 -3.93 7.51
N ILE A 126 1.28 -3.83 6.41
CA ILE A 126 2.71 -4.08 6.35
C ILE A 126 3.44 -2.74 6.45
N LEU A 127 4.30 -2.60 7.45
CA LEU A 127 5.04 -1.39 7.76
C LEU A 127 6.55 -1.66 7.75
N SER A 128 7.33 -0.59 7.52
CA SER A 128 8.76 -0.62 7.85
C SER A 128 8.96 -0.81 9.35
N GLU A 129 10.05 -1.46 9.77
CA GLU A 129 10.40 -1.61 11.19
C GLU A 129 10.49 -0.27 11.92
N ASP A 130 11.05 0.73 11.25
CA ASP A 130 11.21 2.11 11.73
C ASP A 130 9.97 3.00 11.51
N SER A 131 8.85 2.44 11.02
CA SER A 131 7.62 3.19 10.82
C SER A 131 7.04 3.69 12.15
N MET A 132 6.74 4.99 12.17
CA MET A 132 6.15 5.70 13.31
C MET A 132 4.62 5.63 13.35
N VAL A 133 3.99 4.86 12.46
CA VAL A 133 2.56 4.57 12.53
C VAL A 133 2.29 3.85 13.86
N LYS A 134 1.42 4.45 14.68
CA LYS A 134 1.07 4.09 16.06
C LYS A 134 -0.42 4.02 16.24
#